data_AF-N8VX49-F1
#
_entry.id   AF-N8VX49-F1
#
_cell.length_a   1.000
_cell.length_b   1.000
_cell.length_c   1.000
_cell.angle_alpha   90.00
_cell.angle_beta   90.00
_cell.angle_gamma   90.00
#
_symmetry.space_group_name_H-M   'P 1'
#
loop_
_entity.id
_entity.type
_entity.pdbx_description
1 polymer ?
#
loop_
_entity_poly.entity_id
_entity_poly.type
_entity_poly.pdbx_seq_one_letter_code
_entity_poly.pdbx_strand_id
1 'polypeptide(L)' 'MASTAAERKAAETQRKAEMGLKRKSFWLSEDEFKVIENFKQSNNLKTNDEALQQILKALK' A
#
# COMPACT_ATOMS: atom_id res chain seq x y z
N MET A 1 -5.86 -4.74 28.19
CA MET A 1 -4.49 -4.85 27.64
C MET A 1 -4.36 -3.87 26.50
N ALA A 2 -3.64 -2.77 26.68
CA ALA A 2 -3.47 -1.75 25.65
C ALA A 2 -2.41 -2.25 24.64
N SER A 3 -2.85 -2.85 23.53
CA SER A 3 -1.93 -3.21 22.44
C SER A 3 -1.24 -1.95 21.94
N THR A 4 0.08 -1.93 22.14
CA THR A 4 0.97 -0.81 21.80
C THR A 4 0.94 -0.55 20.30
N ALA A 5 1.22 0.70 19.89
CA ALA A 5 1.23 1.08 18.47
C ALA A 5 2.20 0.23 17.62
N ALA A 6 3.21 -0.37 18.26
CA ALA A 6 4.16 -1.30 17.64
C ALA A 6 3.53 -2.65 17.30
N GLU A 7 2.75 -3.24 18.21
CA GLU A 7 2.07 -4.53 18.00
C GLU A 7 1.04 -4.46 16.88
N ARG A 8 0.35 -3.31 16.73
CA ARG A 8 -0.61 -3.11 15.63
C ARG A 8 0.06 -3.09 14.26
N LYS A 9 1.25 -2.47 14.14
CA LYS A 9 2.03 -2.43 12.89
C LYS A 9 2.61 -3.80 12.53
N ALA A 10 3.05 -4.56 13.54
CA ALA A 10 3.52 -5.93 13.33
C ALA A 10 2.38 -6.84 12.85
N ALA A 11 1.19 -6.75 13.46
CA ALA A 11 0.02 -7.52 13.04
C ALA A 11 -0.45 -7.17 11.61
N GLU A 12 -0.40 -5.89 11.22
CA GLU A 12 -0.74 -5.48 9.85
C GLU A 12 0.28 -6.01 8.83
N THR A 13 1.57 -5.97 9.18
CA THR A 13 2.65 -6.52 8.34
C THR A 13 2.50 -8.04 8.18
N GLN A 14 2.19 -8.74 9.27
CA GLN A 14 1.99 -10.19 9.28
C GLN A 14 0.77 -10.59 8.45
N ARG A 15 -0.36 -9.88 8.58
CA ARG A 15 -1.55 -10.10 7.73
C ARG A 15 -1.27 -9.86 6.24
N LYS A 16 -0.50 -8.81 5.90
CA LYS A 16 -0.11 -8.55 4.50
C LYS A 16 0.83 -9.64 3.96
N ALA A 17 1.73 -10.16 4.80
CA ALA A 17 2.58 -11.29 4.43
C ALA A 17 1.79 -12.58 4.23
N GLU A 18 0.78 -12.86 5.08
CA GLU A 18 -0.15 -13.99 4.93
C GLU A 18 -0.96 -13.91 3.63
N MET A 19 -1.26 -12.71 3.13
CA MET A 19 -1.87 -12.48 1.81
C MET A 19 -0.88 -12.67 0.63
N GLY A 20 0.37 -13.07 0.89
CA GLY A 20 1.40 -13.27 -0.13
C GLY A 20 2.02 -11.99 -0.67
N LEU A 21 1.74 -10.83 -0.05
CA LEU A 21 2.27 -9.54 -0.47
C LEU A 21 3.70 -9.37 0.06
N LYS A 22 4.63 -9.01 -0.84
CA LYS A 22 6.02 -8.69 -0.48
C LYS A 22 6.21 -7.18 -0.44
N ARG A 23 6.74 -6.66 0.67
CA ARG A 23 7.10 -5.25 0.77
C ARG A 23 8.37 -4.98 -0.03
N LYS A 24 8.29 -4.05 -0.98
CA LYS A 24 9.44 -3.52 -1.72
C LYS A 24 9.48 -2.00 -1.53
N SER A 25 10.66 -1.48 -1.24
CA SER A 25 10.90 -0.04 -1.24
C SER A 25 11.26 0.39 -2.65
N PHE A 26 10.57 1.40 -3.17
CA PHE A 26 10.84 1.98 -4.48
C PHE A 26 11.24 3.45 -4.31
N TRP A 27 12.15 3.91 -5.16
CA TRP A 27 12.42 5.33 -5.32
C TRP A 27 11.55 5.82 -6.46
N LEU A 28 10.67 6.77 -6.16
CA LEU A 28 9.73 7.36 -7.10
C LEU A 28 10.00 8.87 -7.15
N SER A 29 9.83 9.44 -8.33
CA SER A 29 9.76 10.89 -8.54
C SER A 29 8.46 11.47 -7.96
N GLU A 30 8.42 12.78 -7.77
CA GLU A 30 7.26 13.46 -7.21
C GLU A 30 6.01 13.31 -8.10
N ASP A 31 6.20 13.32 -9.43
CA ASP A 31 5.12 13.13 -10.39
C ASP A 31 4.54 11.72 -10.32
N GLU A 32 5.38 10.70 -10.18
CA GLU A 32 4.93 9.31 -9.98
C GLU A 32 4.16 9.16 -8.67
N PHE A 33 4.57 9.87 -7.61
CA PHE A 33 3.84 9.88 -6.35
C PHE A 33 2.45 10.50 -6.51
N LYS A 34 2.34 11.63 -7.22
CA LYS A 34 1.07 12.29 -7.54
C LYS A 34 0.15 11.38 -8.34
N VAL A 35 0.68 10.61 -9.30
CA VAL A 35 -0.12 9.64 -10.07
C VAL A 35 -0.75 8.59 -9.14
N ILE A 36 0.03 8.02 -8.21
CA ILE A 36 -0.47 7.02 -7.26
C ILE A 36 -1.52 7.63 -6.32
N GLU A 37 -1.28 8.85 -5.82
CA GLU A 37 -2.21 9.52 -4.91
C GLU A 37 -3.51 9.95 -5.59
N ASN A 38 -3.42 10.51 -6.80
CA ASN A 38 -4.60 10.86 -7.61
C ASN A 38 -5.40 9.60 -7.92
N PHE A 39 -4.74 8.51 -8.33
CA PHE A 39 -5.40 7.24 -8.58
C PHE A 39 -6.09 6.70 -7.33
N LYS A 40 -5.45 6.79 -6.16
CA LYS A 40 -6.05 6.43 -4.87
C LYS A 40 -7.33 7.22 -4.61
N GLN A 41 -7.29 8.54 -4.77
CA GLN A 41 -8.43 9.43 -4.53
C GLN A 41 -9.57 9.14 -5.51
N SER A 42 -9.27 9.04 -6.81
CA SER A 42 -10.27 8.78 -7.85
C SER A 42 -10.95 7.42 -7.71
N ASN A 43 -10.25 6.42 -7.17
CA ASN A 43 -10.77 5.06 -6.99
C ASN A 43 -11.22 4.76 -5.54
N ASN A 44 -11.24 5.78 -4.67
CA ASN A 44 -11.63 5.68 -3.26
C ASN A 44 -10.89 4.56 -2.49
N LEU A 45 -9.59 4.41 -2.75
CA LEU A 45 -8.73 3.37 -2.17
C LEU A 45 -8.18 3.82 -0.81
N LYS A 46 -7.94 2.89 0.10
CA LYS A 46 -7.52 3.20 1.48
C LYS A 46 -6.01 3.43 1.58
N THR A 47 -5.23 2.80 0.70
CA THR A 47 -3.77 2.87 0.76
C THR A 47 -3.13 3.07 -0.61
N ASN A 48 -1.94 3.68 -0.63
CA ASN A 48 -1.14 3.80 -1.84
C ASN A 48 -0.71 2.41 -2.36
N ASP A 49 -0.57 1.41 -1.49
CA ASP A 49 -0.32 0.02 -1.87
C ASP A 49 -1.46 -0.55 -2.73
N GLU A 50 -2.72 -0.34 -2.34
CA GLU A 50 -3.90 -0.76 -3.11
C GLU A 50 -3.97 -0.06 -4.46
N ALA A 51 -3.67 1.25 -4.49
CA ALA A 51 -3.63 2.02 -5.72
C ALA A 51 -2.58 1.48 -6.68
N LEU A 52 -1.36 1.23 -6.20
CA LEU A 52 -0.29 0.65 -7.01
C LEU A 52 -0.65 -0.75 -7.50
N GLN A 53 -1.25 -1.60 -6.66
CA GLN A 53 -1.69 -2.94 -7.06
C GLN A 53 -2.75 -2.90 -8.16
N GLN A 54 -3.70 -1.97 -8.10
CA GLN A 54 -4.71 -1.79 -9.14
C GLN A 54 -4.12 -1.28 -10.45
N ILE A 55 -3.22 -0.29 -10.39
CA ILE A 55 -2.49 0.20 -11.57
C ILE A 55 -1.73 -0.96 -12.23
N LEU A 56 -0.99 -1.75 -11.45
CA LEU A 56 -0.23 -2.90 -11.96
C LEU A 56 -1.14 -4.00 -12.53
N LYS A 57 -2.34 -4.20 -11.99
CA LYS A 57 -3.33 -5.12 -12.56
C LYS A 57 -3.85 -4.66 -13.91
N ALA A 58 -4.05 -3.35 -14.11
CA ALA A 58 -4.52 -2.79 -15.36
C ALA A 58 -3.47 -2.82 -16.48
N LEU A 59 -2.18 -2.88 -16.12
CA LEU A 59 -1.06 -2.98 -17.07
C LEU A 59 -0.74 -4.42 -17.50
N LYS A 60 -1.36 -5.41 -16.87
CA LYS A 60 -1.13 -6.84 -17.12
C LYS A 60 -2.05 -7.37 -18.21
#